data_AF-L2GQZ7-F1
#
_entry.id   AF-L2GQZ7-F1
#
_cell.length_a   1.000
_cell.length_b   1.000
_cell.length_c   1.000
_cell.angle_alpha   90.00
_cell.angle_beta   90.00
_cell.angle_gamma   90.00
#
_symmetry.space_group_name_H-M   'P 1'
#
loop_
_entity.id
_entity.type
_entity.pdbx_description
1 polymer ?
#
loop_
_entity_poly.entity_id
_entity_poly.type
_entity_poly.pdbx_seq_one_letter_code
_entity_poly.pdbx_strand_id
1 'polypeptide(L)'
;KIVRTNFNEMILISHKIRTALLQNLQLCDDIGLKFLSGCKNLHLDNCRGAIVSPQNDFRKLRLCNYHRNFPSYYLSYPAYEIEVSLCNINNEILQLANSIKRVLLYRLRVALNSSIVVNHECERIIIRNYTGEFGIPLVLKMSPVFSSSLHLRAGDLVFVNDSSNAKRRLSIKDAYVAHETVIQNNIHTVNLISVVVHENVELRINDDCEVLLIDNCNGKIEFSRCTCLQSLTIKDYKFNHCKDVFNKLLSLSLERVTINASVKLKGNIKTVKLVDVNMGWFYSMEINENCETVHVHGSIRKLKVPHMFNCIEKKFTDKQVTLFI
;
A
#
# COMPACT_ATOMS: atom_id res chain seq x y z
N LYS A 1 9.65 -27.74 -20.82
CA LYS A 1 8.52 -27.86 -19.87
C LYS A 1 8.56 -29.28 -19.32
N ILE A 2 8.47 -29.46 -18.01
CA ILE A 2 8.42 -30.80 -17.38
C ILE A 2 7.15 -30.86 -16.54
N VAL A 3 6.35 -31.92 -16.69
CA VAL A 3 5.01 -32.05 -16.09
C VAL A 3 4.84 -33.45 -15.51
N ARG A 4 4.34 -33.54 -14.26
CA ARG A 4 3.91 -34.80 -13.61
C ARG A 4 4.96 -35.90 -13.67
N THR A 5 6.08 -35.70 -12.99
CA THR A 5 7.15 -36.69 -12.93
C THR A 5 7.74 -36.71 -11.53
N ASN A 6 7.96 -37.91 -11.01
CA ASN A 6 8.65 -38.13 -9.76
C ASN A 6 10.09 -38.52 -10.10
N PHE A 7 11.05 -37.79 -9.56
CA PHE A 7 12.46 -38.08 -9.75
C PHE A 7 13.07 -38.43 -8.40
N ASN A 8 13.55 -39.67 -8.30
CA ASN A 8 14.31 -40.15 -7.14
C ASN A 8 15.81 -39.84 -7.28
N GLU A 9 16.24 -39.43 -8.47
CA GLU A 9 17.62 -39.09 -8.79
C GLU A 9 17.73 -37.61 -9.19
N MET A 10 18.93 -37.07 -8.99
CA MET A 10 19.28 -35.70 -9.34
C MET A 10 19.29 -35.51 -10.86
N ILE A 11 18.53 -34.55 -11.37
CA ILE A 11 18.55 -34.19 -12.80
C ILE A 11 19.56 -33.07 -13.05
N LEU A 12 20.49 -33.30 -13.98
CA LEU A 12 21.45 -32.28 -14.42
C LEU A 12 21.03 -31.71 -15.78
N ILE A 13 20.88 -30.39 -15.85
CA ILE A 13 20.62 -29.68 -17.11
C ILE A 13 21.89 -28.90 -17.49
N SER A 14 22.61 -29.42 -18.49
CA SER A 14 23.87 -28.87 -19.00
C SER A 14 23.71 -27.77 -20.05
N HIS A 15 22.49 -27.44 -20.46
CA HIS A 15 22.22 -26.41 -21.46
C HIS A 15 21.72 -25.13 -20.78
N LYS A 16 22.07 -23.98 -21.35
CA LYS A 16 21.59 -22.68 -20.87
C LYS A 16 20.10 -22.54 -21.17
N ILE A 17 19.28 -22.44 -20.12
CA ILE A 17 17.83 -22.34 -20.25
C ILE A 17 17.38 -20.90 -20.05
N ARG A 18 16.64 -20.34 -21.02
CA ARG A 18 16.03 -19.02 -20.82
C ARG A 18 14.87 -19.08 -19.84
N THR A 19 14.03 -20.10 -19.92
CA THR A 19 12.85 -20.24 -19.06
C THR A 19 12.54 -21.71 -18.80
N ALA A 20 12.49 -22.07 -17.53
CA ALA A 20 12.07 -23.39 -17.07
C ALA A 20 10.65 -23.30 -16.52
N LEU A 21 9.78 -24.17 -17.05
CA LEU A 21 8.39 -24.32 -16.59
C LEU A 21 8.25 -25.74 -16.03
N LEU A 22 8.06 -25.82 -14.71
CA LEU A 22 7.99 -27.06 -13.97
C LEU A 22 6.64 -27.11 -13.25
N GLN A 23 5.88 -28.20 -13.45
CA GLN A 23 4.53 -28.33 -12.90
C GLN A 23 4.32 -29.71 -12.27
N ASN A 24 3.81 -29.73 -11.04
CA ASN A 24 3.49 -30.95 -10.29
C ASN A 24 4.67 -31.94 -10.28
N LEU A 25 5.86 -31.43 -9.99
CA LEU A 25 7.06 -32.26 -9.86
C LEU A 25 7.29 -32.58 -8.39
N GLN A 26 7.60 -33.84 -8.11
CA GLN A 26 8.08 -34.25 -6.81
C GLN A 26 9.53 -34.68 -6.99
N LEU A 27 10.44 -33.81 -6.60
CA LEU A 27 11.86 -34.09 -6.64
C LEU A 27 12.34 -34.54 -5.25
N CYS A 28 13.52 -35.15 -5.19
CA CYS A 28 14.22 -35.44 -3.94
C CYS A 28 14.43 -34.16 -3.11
N ASP A 29 14.37 -34.29 -1.78
CA ASP A 29 14.42 -33.17 -0.84
C ASP A 29 15.79 -32.47 -0.83
N ASP A 30 16.87 -33.18 -1.13
CA ASP A 30 18.24 -32.63 -1.13
C ASP A 30 18.53 -31.76 -2.35
N ILE A 31 18.69 -32.35 -3.53
CA ILE A 31 18.80 -31.62 -4.81
C ILE A 31 18.11 -32.43 -5.90
N GLY A 32 16.94 -31.92 -6.31
CA GLY A 32 16.12 -32.53 -7.34
C GLY A 32 16.58 -32.22 -8.76
N LEU A 33 16.92 -30.96 -9.01
CA LEU A 33 17.23 -30.47 -10.35
C LEU A 33 18.30 -29.39 -10.28
N LYS A 34 19.34 -29.50 -11.11
CA LYS A 34 20.45 -28.53 -11.16
C LYS A 34 20.66 -27.99 -12.57
N PHE A 35 20.57 -26.68 -12.74
CA PHE A 35 20.92 -25.98 -13.98
C PHE A 35 22.41 -25.63 -13.99
N LEU A 36 23.23 -26.42 -14.68
CA LEU A 36 24.69 -26.23 -14.72
C LEU A 36 25.10 -24.98 -15.50
N SER A 37 24.41 -24.70 -16.61
CA SER A 37 24.66 -23.51 -17.45
C SER A 37 23.65 -22.38 -17.20
N GLY A 38 22.91 -22.46 -16.11
CA GLY A 38 21.99 -21.45 -15.65
C GLY A 38 20.57 -21.51 -16.23
N CYS A 39 19.62 -20.97 -15.45
CA CYS A 39 18.25 -20.66 -15.86
C CYS A 39 17.90 -19.18 -15.60
N LYS A 40 17.41 -18.43 -16.59
CA LYS A 40 17.08 -17.00 -16.43
C LYS A 40 15.73 -16.76 -15.73
N ASN A 41 14.70 -17.55 -16.06
CA ASN A 41 13.39 -17.47 -15.45
C ASN A 41 12.94 -18.86 -14.97
N LEU A 42 12.61 -19.01 -13.69
CA LEU A 42 12.17 -20.27 -13.12
C LEU A 42 10.71 -20.16 -12.67
N HIS A 43 9.83 -20.97 -13.27
CA HIS A 43 8.42 -21.02 -12.88
C HIS A 43 8.10 -22.40 -12.30
N LEU A 44 7.68 -22.40 -11.04
CA LEU A 44 7.33 -23.57 -10.25
C LEU A 44 5.85 -23.53 -9.93
N ASP A 45 5.16 -24.61 -10.25
CA ASP A 45 3.72 -24.76 -10.05
C ASP A 45 3.49 -26.08 -9.29
N ASN A 46 3.24 -25.96 -7.99
CA ASN A 46 3.08 -27.09 -7.07
C ASN A 46 4.25 -28.11 -7.18
N CYS A 47 5.49 -27.61 -7.22
CA CYS A 47 6.70 -28.43 -7.29
C CYS A 47 7.38 -28.58 -5.93
N ARG A 48 7.78 -29.79 -5.56
CA ARG A 48 8.55 -30.09 -4.34
C ARG A 48 10.00 -30.47 -4.67
N GLY A 49 10.87 -30.34 -3.66
CA GLY A 49 12.31 -30.58 -3.72
C GLY A 49 13.10 -29.37 -4.23
N ALA A 50 14.40 -29.36 -3.94
CA ALA A 50 15.26 -28.22 -4.20
C ALA A 50 15.72 -28.16 -5.67
N ILE A 51 15.70 -26.94 -6.23
CA ILE A 51 16.14 -26.67 -7.59
C ILE A 51 17.28 -25.66 -7.52
N VAL A 52 18.48 -26.07 -7.91
CA VAL A 52 19.68 -25.23 -7.76
C VAL A 52 20.16 -24.72 -9.11
N SER A 53 20.56 -23.45 -9.17
CA SER A 53 21.21 -22.87 -10.35
C SER A 53 22.46 -22.09 -9.90
N PRO A 54 23.59 -22.77 -9.63
CA PRO A 54 24.73 -22.19 -8.91
C PRO A 54 25.34 -20.94 -9.55
N GLN A 55 25.21 -20.81 -10.86
CA GLN A 55 25.81 -19.72 -11.64
C GLN A 55 24.85 -18.57 -11.94
N ASN A 56 23.60 -18.60 -11.46
CA ASN A 56 22.61 -17.59 -11.87
C ASN A 56 21.96 -16.86 -10.72
N ASP A 57 21.92 -15.54 -10.89
CA ASP A 57 20.85 -14.70 -10.39
C ASP A 57 19.64 -14.86 -11.32
N PHE A 58 18.51 -15.28 -10.76
CA PHE A 58 17.28 -15.37 -11.56
C PHE A 58 16.83 -13.97 -11.96
N ARG A 59 16.49 -13.75 -13.23
CA ARG A 59 15.77 -12.52 -13.57
C ARG A 59 14.39 -12.55 -12.94
N LYS A 60 13.72 -13.70 -12.98
CA LYS A 60 12.38 -13.89 -12.44
C LYS A 60 12.22 -15.28 -11.83
N LEU A 61 11.70 -15.31 -10.61
CA LEU A 61 11.25 -16.52 -9.94
C LEU A 61 9.73 -16.44 -9.76
N ARG A 62 9.01 -17.50 -10.16
CA ARG A 62 7.55 -17.59 -10.01
C ARG A 62 7.18 -18.85 -9.26
N LEU A 63 6.46 -18.71 -8.15
CA LEU A 63 5.98 -19.79 -7.30
C LEU A 63 4.45 -19.77 -7.27
N CYS A 64 3.80 -20.86 -7.67
CA CYS A 64 2.35 -20.93 -7.79
C CYS A 64 1.76 -22.21 -7.18
N ASN A 65 0.52 -22.11 -6.67
CA ASN A 65 -0.33 -23.23 -6.26
C ASN A 65 0.22 -24.10 -5.11
N TYR A 66 0.81 -23.47 -4.09
CA TYR A 66 1.35 -24.16 -2.91
C TYR A 66 0.39 -24.09 -1.72
N HIS A 67 -0.59 -25.00 -1.65
CA HIS A 67 -1.63 -24.95 -0.61
C HIS A 67 -1.27 -25.61 0.73
N ARG A 68 -0.29 -26.51 0.75
CA ARG A 68 0.08 -27.30 1.95
C ARG A 68 1.51 -27.10 2.39
N ASN A 69 2.46 -27.19 1.44
CA ASN A 69 3.89 -27.15 1.72
C ASN A 69 4.51 -26.06 0.85
N PHE A 70 4.53 -24.82 1.35
CA PHE A 70 5.17 -23.72 0.65
C PHE A 70 6.70 -23.86 0.77
N PRO A 71 7.44 -23.93 -0.35
CA PRO A 71 8.90 -24.07 -0.31
C PRO A 71 9.57 -22.72 -0.03
N SER A 72 9.64 -22.35 1.24
CA SER A 72 10.11 -21.04 1.71
C SER A 72 11.56 -20.72 1.35
N TYR A 73 12.42 -21.72 1.21
CA TYR A 73 13.80 -21.55 0.79
C TYR A 73 13.96 -20.90 -0.59
N TYR A 74 12.95 -20.92 -1.46
CA TYR A 74 13.03 -20.19 -2.74
C TYR A 74 12.94 -18.67 -2.56
N LEU A 75 12.45 -18.17 -1.42
CA LEU A 75 12.38 -16.74 -1.13
C LEU A 75 13.75 -16.12 -0.81
N SER A 76 14.71 -16.94 -0.40
CA SER A 76 16.10 -16.53 -0.16
C SER A 76 16.97 -16.60 -1.42
N TYR A 77 16.43 -17.07 -2.55
CA TYR A 77 17.20 -17.18 -3.78
C TYR A 77 17.48 -15.79 -4.37
N PRO A 78 18.70 -15.57 -4.88
CA PRO A 78 19.01 -14.36 -5.62
C PRO A 78 18.13 -14.24 -6.86
N ALA A 79 17.28 -13.23 -6.90
CA ALA A 79 16.43 -12.93 -8.04
C ALA A 79 16.16 -11.42 -8.14
N TYR A 80 15.94 -10.90 -9.35
CA TYR A 80 15.53 -9.50 -9.52
C TYR A 80 14.02 -9.31 -9.29
N GLU A 81 13.19 -10.24 -9.78
CA GLU A 81 11.73 -10.23 -9.61
C GLU A 81 11.25 -11.55 -9.00
N ILE A 82 10.37 -11.48 -8.01
CA ILE A 82 9.66 -12.64 -7.47
C ILE A 82 8.14 -12.47 -7.61
N GLU A 83 7.49 -13.54 -8.04
CA GLU A 83 6.04 -13.64 -8.11
C GLU A 83 5.57 -14.87 -7.33
N VAL A 84 4.73 -14.66 -6.33
CA VAL A 84 4.14 -15.75 -5.52
C VAL A 84 2.63 -15.65 -5.63
N SER A 85 1.96 -16.74 -6.01
CA SER A 85 0.51 -16.72 -6.19
C SER A 85 -0.19 -18.00 -5.76
N LEU A 86 -1.40 -17.88 -5.19
CA LEU A 86 -2.24 -19.02 -4.81
C LEU A 86 -1.55 -19.96 -3.79
N CYS A 87 -0.86 -19.40 -2.81
CA CYS A 87 -0.13 -20.16 -1.79
C CYS A 87 -0.69 -19.93 -0.38
N ASN A 88 -0.52 -20.92 0.48
CA ASN A 88 -0.72 -20.82 1.92
C ASN A 88 0.64 -20.89 2.62
N ILE A 89 0.91 -19.96 3.52
CA ILE A 89 2.16 -19.87 4.28
C ILE A 89 1.80 -20.04 5.76
N ASN A 90 2.43 -21.00 6.43
CA ASN A 90 2.13 -21.35 7.81
C ASN A 90 3.42 -21.47 8.63
N ASN A 91 3.35 -21.00 9.89
CA ASN A 91 4.36 -21.11 10.94
C ASN A 91 5.76 -20.55 10.61
N GLU A 92 5.86 -19.54 9.73
CA GLU A 92 7.15 -19.02 9.28
C GLU A 92 7.15 -17.49 9.13
N ILE A 93 8.24 -16.86 9.56
CA ILE A 93 8.58 -15.48 9.20
C ILE A 93 9.52 -15.54 7.99
N LEU A 94 9.00 -15.13 6.85
CA LEU A 94 9.65 -15.27 5.56
C LEU A 94 10.30 -13.96 5.13
N GLN A 95 11.63 -13.93 5.11
CA GLN A 95 12.39 -12.79 4.61
C GLN A 95 12.75 -13.01 3.14
N LEU A 96 12.45 -12.01 2.30
CA LEU A 96 12.87 -12.02 0.90
C LEU A 96 14.36 -11.68 0.77
N ALA A 97 15.05 -12.30 -0.19
CA ALA A 97 16.42 -11.95 -0.54
C ALA A 97 16.57 -10.47 -0.95
N ASN A 98 17.64 -9.84 -0.50
CA ASN A 98 17.92 -8.40 -0.71
C ASN A 98 18.14 -7.99 -2.18
N SER A 99 18.44 -8.95 -3.05
CA SER A 99 18.58 -8.77 -4.49
C SER A 99 17.24 -8.56 -5.21
N ILE A 100 16.13 -8.95 -4.58
CA ILE A 100 14.78 -8.83 -5.14
C ILE A 100 14.36 -7.36 -5.16
N LYS A 101 14.21 -6.78 -6.34
CA LYS A 101 13.77 -5.39 -6.51
C LYS A 101 12.28 -5.28 -6.80
N ARG A 102 11.66 -6.35 -7.30
CA ARG A 102 10.25 -6.39 -7.68
C ARG A 102 9.54 -7.57 -7.03
N VAL A 103 8.57 -7.28 -6.17
CA VAL A 103 7.81 -8.27 -5.40
C VAL A 103 6.36 -8.26 -5.86
N LEU A 104 5.84 -9.40 -6.28
CA LEU A 104 4.46 -9.57 -6.74
C LEU A 104 3.80 -10.71 -5.96
N LEU A 105 2.83 -10.41 -5.11
CA LEU A 105 2.13 -11.39 -4.27
C LEU A 105 0.63 -11.38 -4.59
N TYR A 106 0.08 -12.52 -4.98
CA TYR A 106 -1.32 -12.62 -5.43
C TYR A 106 -2.06 -13.74 -4.71
N ARG A 107 -3.21 -13.43 -4.09
CA ARG A 107 -4.10 -14.48 -3.53
C ARG A 107 -3.36 -15.39 -2.54
N LEU A 108 -2.62 -14.78 -1.62
CA LEU A 108 -1.88 -15.50 -0.58
C LEU A 108 -2.67 -15.50 0.72
N ARG A 109 -2.59 -16.62 1.44
CA ARG A 109 -3.07 -16.72 2.81
C ARG A 109 -1.89 -17.03 3.71
N VAL A 110 -1.62 -16.13 4.63
CA VAL A 110 -0.56 -16.27 5.63
C VAL A 110 -1.23 -16.51 6.97
N ALA A 111 -0.92 -17.63 7.60
CA ALA A 111 -1.52 -18.01 8.87
C ALA A 111 -1.11 -17.05 9.99
N LEU A 112 -1.82 -17.17 11.12
CA LEU A 112 -1.45 -16.47 12.36
C LEU A 112 0.02 -16.77 12.72
N ASN A 113 0.71 -15.78 13.29
CA ASN A 113 2.13 -15.84 13.66
C ASN A 113 3.11 -16.08 12.50
N SER A 114 2.62 -16.01 11.26
CA SER A 114 3.45 -16.09 10.05
C SER A 114 3.43 -14.74 9.36
N SER A 115 4.51 -14.37 8.69
CA SER A 115 4.56 -13.12 7.94
C SER A 115 5.52 -13.21 6.76
N ILE A 116 5.27 -12.41 5.73
CA ILE A 116 6.29 -12.13 4.70
C ILE A 116 6.84 -10.73 4.96
N VAL A 117 8.16 -10.64 5.01
CA VAL A 117 8.89 -9.40 5.29
C VAL A 117 9.83 -9.06 4.15
N VAL A 118 9.72 -7.81 3.67
CA VAL A 118 10.65 -7.22 2.70
C VAL A 118 11.48 -6.17 3.42
N ASN A 119 12.66 -6.58 3.89
CA ASN A 119 13.53 -5.76 4.74
C ASN A 119 14.71 -5.15 3.97
N HIS A 120 14.47 -4.71 2.74
CA HIS A 120 15.47 -4.12 1.87
C HIS A 120 14.81 -3.22 0.83
N GLU A 121 15.61 -2.39 0.17
CA GLU A 121 15.08 -1.45 -0.81
C GLU A 121 14.54 -2.18 -2.05
N CYS A 122 13.26 -1.94 -2.33
CA CYS A 122 12.57 -2.42 -3.51
C CYS A 122 12.17 -1.26 -4.43
N GLU A 123 12.12 -1.54 -5.72
CA GLU A 123 11.56 -0.62 -6.73
C GLU A 123 10.03 -0.72 -6.74
N ARG A 124 9.49 -1.93 -6.53
CA ARG A 124 8.06 -2.18 -6.66
C ARG A 124 7.62 -3.35 -5.79
N ILE A 125 6.54 -3.14 -5.03
CA ILE A 125 5.84 -4.19 -4.28
C ILE A 125 4.37 -4.11 -4.66
N ILE A 126 3.82 -5.21 -5.17
CA ILE A 126 2.38 -5.33 -5.46
C ILE A 126 1.87 -6.56 -4.74
N ILE A 127 0.87 -6.33 -3.90
CA ILE A 127 0.15 -7.34 -3.14
C ILE A 127 -1.32 -7.19 -3.49
N ARG A 128 -1.97 -8.29 -3.88
CA ARG A 128 -3.40 -8.29 -4.19
C ARG A 128 -4.11 -9.49 -3.57
N ASN A 129 -5.29 -9.23 -3.00
CA ASN A 129 -6.11 -10.25 -2.35
C ASN A 129 -5.29 -11.09 -1.35
N TYR A 130 -4.56 -10.41 -0.46
CA TYR A 130 -3.70 -11.04 0.54
C TYR A 130 -4.41 -11.05 1.89
N THR A 131 -4.30 -12.17 2.60
CA THR A 131 -4.80 -12.30 3.97
C THR A 131 -3.66 -12.69 4.88
N GLY A 132 -3.47 -11.95 5.97
CA GLY A 132 -2.45 -12.22 6.98
C GLY A 132 -1.48 -11.05 7.16
N GLU A 133 -0.38 -11.32 7.83
CA GLU A 133 0.62 -10.31 8.19
C GLU A 133 1.66 -10.09 7.08
N PHE A 134 1.98 -8.83 6.80
CA PHE A 134 3.00 -8.43 5.83
C PHE A 134 3.83 -7.25 6.35
N GLY A 135 5.15 -7.35 6.25
CA GLY A 135 6.09 -6.33 6.73
C GLY A 135 6.90 -5.69 5.60
N ILE A 136 6.97 -4.35 5.60
CA ILE A 136 7.88 -3.55 4.75
C ILE A 136 8.56 -2.47 5.60
N PRO A 137 9.49 -2.83 6.51
CA PRO A 137 9.99 -1.93 7.55
C PRO A 137 10.62 -0.63 7.03
N LEU A 138 11.20 -0.64 5.82
CA LEU A 138 11.79 0.54 5.17
C LEU A 138 10.77 1.52 4.59
N VAL A 139 9.50 1.13 4.51
CA VAL A 139 8.39 1.99 4.06
C VAL A 139 7.44 2.29 5.22
N LEU A 140 7.22 1.30 6.07
CA LEU A 140 6.37 1.36 7.27
C LEU A 140 7.25 1.09 8.49
N LYS A 141 7.71 2.15 9.16
CA LYS A 141 8.43 2.02 10.43
C LYS A 141 7.42 1.71 11.53
N MET A 142 7.60 0.60 12.23
CA MET A 142 6.75 0.23 13.36
C MET A 142 7.59 0.20 14.64
N SER A 143 6.93 0.22 15.80
CA SER A 143 7.61 0.14 17.09
C SER A 143 8.46 -1.14 17.18
N PRO A 144 9.71 -1.07 17.68
CA PRO A 144 10.63 -2.21 17.75
C PRO A 144 10.19 -3.32 18.71
N VAL A 145 9.15 -3.09 19.52
CA VAL A 145 8.68 -4.04 20.55
C VAL A 145 7.85 -5.20 19.96
N PHE A 146 7.27 -5.03 18.77
CA PHE A 146 6.39 -6.01 18.15
C PHE A 146 6.88 -6.41 16.76
N SER A 147 6.60 -7.65 16.35
CA SER A 147 6.80 -8.10 14.98
C SER A 147 6.02 -7.17 14.05
N SER A 148 6.77 -6.37 13.30
CA SER A 148 6.28 -5.20 12.59
C SER A 148 5.54 -5.59 11.31
N SER A 149 4.26 -5.91 11.43
CA SER A 149 3.44 -6.30 10.30
C SER A 149 2.12 -5.53 10.22
N LEU A 150 1.76 -5.19 8.98
CA LEU A 150 0.42 -4.76 8.60
C LEU A 150 -0.41 -6.02 8.36
N HIS A 151 -1.60 -6.11 8.93
CA HIS A 151 -2.49 -7.23 8.68
C HIS A 151 -3.48 -6.89 7.56
N LEU A 152 -3.37 -7.54 6.40
CA LEU A 152 -4.32 -7.36 5.29
C LEU A 152 -5.47 -8.36 5.39
N ARG A 153 -6.70 -7.94 5.05
CA ARG A 153 -7.91 -8.76 5.11
C ARG A 153 -8.50 -8.95 3.72
N ALA A 154 -7.92 -9.87 2.95
CA ALA A 154 -8.14 -9.95 1.50
C ALA A 154 -7.80 -8.62 0.78
N GLY A 155 -6.83 -7.91 1.35
CA GLY A 155 -6.50 -6.55 0.96
C GLY A 155 -5.38 -6.44 -0.06
N ASP A 156 -5.11 -5.20 -0.43
CA ASP A 156 -4.11 -4.83 -1.42
C ASP A 156 -3.07 -3.89 -0.81
N LEU A 157 -1.82 -4.06 -1.23
CA LEU A 157 -0.75 -3.11 -0.95
C LEU A 157 0.03 -2.85 -2.23
N VAL A 158 0.21 -1.59 -2.58
CA VAL A 158 1.01 -1.18 -3.74
C VAL A 158 2.01 -0.15 -3.30
N PHE A 159 3.28 -0.49 -3.43
CA PHE A 159 4.39 0.44 -3.28
C PHE A 159 5.13 0.54 -4.62
N VAL A 160 5.38 1.77 -5.07
CA VAL A 160 6.13 2.05 -6.29
C VAL A 160 7.13 3.15 -6.00
N ASN A 161 8.40 2.88 -6.27
CA ASN A 161 9.47 3.86 -6.30
C ASN A 161 9.75 4.23 -7.76
N ASP A 162 9.23 5.38 -8.20
CA ASP A 162 9.46 5.86 -9.56
C ASP A 162 10.83 6.56 -9.63
N SER A 163 11.84 5.82 -10.12
CA SER A 163 13.21 6.32 -10.20
C SER A 163 13.36 7.50 -11.15
N SER A 164 12.46 7.71 -12.12
CA SER A 164 12.58 8.83 -13.06
C SER A 164 12.21 10.17 -12.43
N ASN A 165 11.31 10.16 -11.44
CA ASN A 165 10.77 11.37 -10.82
C ASN A 165 11.11 11.50 -9.33
N ALA A 166 11.86 10.54 -8.76
CA ALA A 166 12.11 10.38 -7.33
C ALA A 166 10.83 10.34 -6.46
N LYS A 167 9.65 10.12 -7.07
CA LYS A 167 8.37 10.09 -6.36
C LYS A 167 8.03 8.67 -5.96
N ARG A 168 7.80 8.46 -4.67
CA ARG A 168 7.33 7.19 -4.13
C ARG A 168 5.84 7.26 -3.82
N ARG A 169 5.14 6.18 -4.13
CA ARG A 169 3.70 6.05 -3.91
C ARG A 169 3.41 4.81 -3.08
N LEU A 170 2.53 4.95 -2.09
CA LEU A 170 2.04 3.88 -1.25
C LEU A 170 0.52 3.88 -1.27
N SER A 171 -0.08 2.73 -1.58
CA SER A 171 -1.52 2.51 -1.48
C SER A 171 -1.75 1.28 -0.61
N ILE A 172 -2.55 1.43 0.44
CA ILE A 172 -2.95 0.37 1.35
C ILE A 172 -4.47 0.27 1.32
N LYS A 173 -5.00 -0.94 1.08
CA LYS A 173 -6.43 -1.21 0.98
C LYS A 173 -6.83 -2.42 1.82
N ASP A 174 -7.96 -2.32 2.52
CA ASP A 174 -8.58 -3.40 3.32
C ASP A 174 -7.58 -3.98 4.34
N ALA A 175 -7.07 -3.10 5.21
CA ALA A 175 -5.98 -3.40 6.13
C ALA A 175 -6.33 -3.06 7.58
N TYR A 176 -5.65 -3.73 8.50
CA TYR A 176 -5.76 -3.53 9.93
C TYR A 176 -4.39 -3.22 10.53
N VAL A 177 -4.31 -2.10 11.26
CA VAL A 177 -3.10 -1.59 11.91
C VAL A 177 -3.23 -1.83 13.42
N ALA A 178 -2.53 -2.86 13.92
CA ALA A 178 -2.59 -3.28 15.31
C ALA A 178 -1.56 -2.59 16.23
N HIS A 179 -0.57 -1.92 15.63
CA HIS A 179 0.55 -1.32 16.34
C HIS A 179 0.88 0.06 15.77
N GLU A 180 1.55 0.88 16.58
CA GLU A 180 2.03 2.19 16.12
C GLU A 180 2.84 2.01 14.83
N THR A 181 2.39 2.71 13.80
CA THR A 181 2.95 2.60 12.46
C THR A 181 3.20 3.99 11.91
N VAL A 182 4.37 4.19 11.34
CA VAL A 182 4.79 5.44 10.72
C VAL A 182 5.10 5.13 9.26
N ILE A 183 4.36 5.73 8.34
CA ILE A 183 4.75 5.77 6.93
C ILE A 183 5.98 6.67 6.84
N GLN A 184 7.09 6.10 6.39
CA GLN A 184 8.40 6.76 6.39
C GLN A 184 8.46 7.98 5.45
N ASN A 185 9.56 8.73 5.58
CA ASN A 185 9.92 9.83 4.69
C ASN A 185 10.05 9.38 3.23
N ASN A 186 10.03 10.35 2.32
CA ASN A 186 10.12 10.21 0.87
C ASN A 186 8.90 9.53 0.20
N ILE A 187 7.80 9.32 0.92
CA ILE A 187 6.52 8.85 0.34
C ILE A 187 5.66 10.05 -0.01
N HIS A 188 5.57 10.36 -1.30
CA HIS A 188 4.94 11.58 -1.81
C HIS A 188 3.43 11.42 -2.03
N THR A 189 2.97 10.19 -2.29
CA THR A 189 1.55 9.87 -2.44
C THR A 189 1.18 8.73 -1.52
N VAL A 190 0.19 8.96 -0.66
CA VAL A 190 -0.35 7.97 0.26
C VAL A 190 -1.84 7.82 0.03
N ASN A 191 -2.28 6.60 -0.26
CA ASN A 191 -3.69 6.24 -0.35
C ASN A 191 -4.01 5.21 0.72
N LEU A 192 -4.94 5.52 1.61
CA LEU A 192 -5.47 4.63 2.64
C LEU A 192 -6.95 4.41 2.34
N ILE A 193 -7.33 3.16 2.06
CA ILE A 193 -8.70 2.79 1.66
C ILE A 193 -9.18 1.65 2.54
N SER A 194 -10.28 1.84 3.29
CA SER A 194 -10.81 0.81 4.20
C SER A 194 -9.74 0.29 5.18
N VAL A 195 -8.93 1.22 5.71
CA VAL A 195 -7.90 0.93 6.72
C VAL A 195 -8.48 1.15 8.12
N VAL A 196 -8.39 0.13 8.96
CA VAL A 196 -8.83 0.19 10.36
C VAL A 196 -7.60 0.22 11.26
N VAL A 197 -7.45 1.29 12.02
CA VAL A 197 -6.42 1.43 13.06
C VAL A 197 -7.04 1.01 14.40
N HIS A 198 -6.38 0.12 15.12
CA HIS A 198 -6.83 -0.35 16.43
C HIS A 198 -6.97 0.79 17.44
N GLU A 199 -7.77 0.57 18.49
CA GLU A 199 -7.92 1.54 19.58
C GLU A 199 -6.57 1.82 20.25
N ASN A 200 -6.34 3.07 20.63
CA ASN A 200 -5.09 3.56 21.22
C ASN A 200 -3.85 3.42 20.33
N VAL A 201 -4.01 3.03 19.07
CA VAL A 201 -2.94 2.96 18.07
C VAL A 201 -3.06 4.14 17.12
N GLU A 202 -1.91 4.59 16.63
CA GLU A 202 -1.82 5.69 15.68
C GLU A 202 -1.10 5.24 14.41
N LEU A 203 -1.69 5.55 13.25
CA LEU A 203 -1.03 5.51 11.95
C LEU A 203 -0.56 6.92 11.60
N ARG A 204 0.75 7.16 11.65
CA ARG A 204 1.39 8.43 11.33
C ARG A 204 1.84 8.49 9.88
N ILE A 205 1.63 9.63 9.25
CA ILE A 205 2.15 9.96 7.93
C ILE A 205 3.21 11.06 8.09
N ASN A 206 4.41 10.81 7.57
CA ASN A 206 5.52 11.75 7.66
C ASN A 206 5.40 12.93 6.66
N ASP A 207 6.36 13.84 6.77
CA ASP A 207 6.28 15.22 6.31
C ASP A 207 6.29 15.39 4.79
N ASP A 208 6.92 14.47 4.06
CA ASP A 208 7.14 14.54 2.60
C ASP A 208 5.89 14.20 1.76
N CYS A 209 4.78 13.85 2.41
CA CYS A 209 3.54 13.52 1.71
C CYS A 209 2.95 14.76 1.03
N GLU A 210 2.84 14.72 -0.31
CA GLU A 210 2.25 15.78 -1.14
C GLU A 210 0.77 15.51 -1.44
N VAL A 211 0.40 14.23 -1.57
CA VAL A 211 -0.94 13.79 -1.96
C VAL A 211 -1.42 12.72 -0.99
N LEU A 212 -2.49 13.02 -0.26
CA LEU A 212 -3.10 12.11 0.71
C LEU A 212 -4.57 11.81 0.35
N LEU A 213 -4.89 10.53 0.21
CA LEU A 213 -6.25 10.02 0.14
C LEU A 213 -6.54 9.15 1.37
N ILE A 214 -7.62 9.47 2.09
CA ILE A 214 -8.19 8.66 3.17
C ILE A 214 -9.63 8.36 2.78
N ASP A 215 -9.99 7.08 2.63
CA ASP A 215 -11.30 6.66 2.15
C ASP A 215 -11.83 5.50 3.00
N ASN A 216 -12.98 5.68 3.65
CA ASN A 216 -13.65 4.66 4.47
C ASN A 216 -12.73 4.09 5.57
N CYS A 217 -11.85 4.91 6.14
CA CYS A 217 -10.95 4.49 7.20
C CYS A 217 -11.59 4.63 8.58
N ASN A 218 -11.05 3.93 9.58
CA ASN A 218 -11.45 4.06 10.98
C ASN A 218 -10.22 4.07 11.90
N GLY A 219 -10.34 4.72 13.05
CA GLY A 219 -9.26 4.90 14.02
C GLY A 219 -8.41 6.15 13.78
N LYS A 220 -7.30 6.28 14.53
CA LYS A 220 -6.48 7.49 14.58
C LYS A 220 -5.43 7.51 13.46
N ILE A 221 -5.65 8.36 12.46
CA ILE A 221 -4.68 8.65 11.39
C ILE A 221 -4.13 10.06 11.62
N GLU A 222 -2.84 10.16 11.86
CA GLU A 222 -2.15 11.40 12.20
C GLU A 222 -1.31 11.88 11.02
N PHE A 223 -1.65 13.06 10.50
CA PHE A 223 -0.98 13.68 9.35
C PHE A 223 -0.77 15.19 9.55
N SER A 224 -0.81 15.69 10.79
CA SER A 224 -0.53 17.09 11.12
C SER A 224 0.89 17.52 10.73
N ARG A 225 1.81 16.56 10.59
CA ARG A 225 3.20 16.80 10.21
C ARG A 225 3.43 16.83 8.70
N CYS A 226 2.43 16.53 7.86
CA CYS A 226 2.54 16.59 6.40
C CYS A 226 2.67 18.05 5.91
N THR A 227 3.83 18.66 6.13
CA THR A 227 4.10 20.06 5.78
C THR A 227 4.25 20.31 4.28
N CYS A 228 4.40 19.25 3.48
CA CYS A 228 4.45 19.30 2.01
C CYS A 228 3.09 19.00 1.35
N LEU A 229 2.02 18.82 2.13
CA LEU A 229 0.72 18.40 1.61
C LEU A 229 0.11 19.46 0.69
N GLN A 230 -0.13 19.08 -0.57
CA GLN A 230 -0.72 19.91 -1.61
C GLN A 230 -2.13 19.47 -1.97
N SER A 231 -2.43 18.17 -1.86
CA SER A 231 -3.74 17.60 -2.18
C SER A 231 -4.21 16.67 -1.07
N LEU A 232 -5.40 16.96 -0.53
CA LEU A 232 -6.04 16.16 0.50
C LEU A 232 -7.43 15.72 0.04
N THR A 233 -7.65 14.40 0.01
CA THR A 233 -8.98 13.81 -0.20
C THR A 233 -9.36 12.97 1.01
N ILE A 234 -10.51 13.25 1.60
CA ILE A 234 -11.07 12.47 2.71
C ILE A 234 -12.49 12.05 2.36
N LYS A 235 -12.79 10.77 2.50
CA LYS A 235 -14.11 10.19 2.28
C LYS A 235 -14.50 9.26 3.42
N ASP A 236 -15.76 9.33 3.86
CA ASP A 236 -16.32 8.42 4.87
C ASP A 236 -15.43 8.30 6.12
N TYR A 237 -14.98 9.44 6.65
CA TYR A 237 -14.07 9.49 7.79
C TYR A 237 -14.52 10.52 8.82
N LYS A 238 -14.36 10.20 10.10
CA LYS A 238 -14.65 11.13 11.20
C LYS A 238 -13.39 11.92 11.55
N PHE A 239 -13.43 13.22 11.26
CA PHE A 239 -12.28 14.09 11.38
C PHE A 239 -12.32 14.92 12.66
N ASN A 240 -11.37 14.72 13.57
CA ASN A 240 -11.39 15.35 14.90
C ASN A 240 -10.45 16.56 15.06
N HIS A 241 -9.34 16.66 14.31
CA HIS A 241 -8.44 17.81 14.40
C HIS A 241 -7.35 17.82 13.31
N CYS A 242 -7.13 18.94 12.61
CA CYS A 242 -5.81 19.33 12.09
C CYS A 242 -5.72 20.85 12.09
N LYS A 243 -4.91 21.39 13.00
CA LYS A 243 -4.46 22.76 12.90
C LYS A 243 -3.37 22.81 11.82
N ASP A 244 -3.39 23.86 11.00
CA ASP A 244 -2.34 24.20 10.03
C ASP A 244 -2.13 23.33 8.77
N VAL A 245 -2.64 22.09 8.70
CA VAL A 245 -2.52 21.24 7.49
C VAL A 245 -3.14 21.89 6.25
N PHE A 246 -4.20 22.67 6.42
CA PHE A 246 -4.91 23.34 5.31
C PHE A 246 -4.16 24.55 4.72
N ASN A 247 -3.04 24.96 5.32
CA ASN A 247 -2.37 26.22 4.96
C ASN A 247 -1.67 26.19 3.59
N LYS A 248 -1.27 25.00 3.11
CA LYS A 248 -0.50 24.81 1.87
C LYS A 248 -1.25 24.01 0.80
N LEU A 249 -2.49 23.61 1.08
CA LEU A 249 -3.29 22.83 0.13
C LEU A 249 -3.60 23.66 -1.11
N LEU A 250 -3.39 23.04 -2.27
CA LEU A 250 -3.88 23.48 -3.57
C LEU A 250 -5.24 22.85 -3.88
N SER A 251 -5.48 21.64 -3.38
CA SER A 251 -6.71 20.88 -3.59
C SER A 251 -7.23 20.25 -2.30
N LEU A 252 -8.52 20.40 -2.04
CA LEU A 252 -9.24 19.77 -0.93
C LEU A 252 -10.52 19.13 -1.45
N SER A 253 -10.70 17.84 -1.17
CA SER A 253 -11.94 17.11 -1.46
C SER A 253 -12.43 16.36 -0.22
N LEU A 254 -13.59 16.73 0.29
CA LEU A 254 -14.23 16.10 1.44
C LEU A 254 -15.59 15.53 1.03
N GLU A 255 -15.80 14.23 1.27
CA GLU A 255 -17.06 13.54 0.92
C GLU A 255 -17.59 12.73 2.11
N ARG A 256 -18.82 13.00 2.57
CA ARG A 256 -19.44 12.32 3.73
C ARG A 256 -18.56 12.38 4.98
N VAL A 257 -18.02 13.57 5.25
CA VAL A 257 -17.12 13.82 6.38
C VAL A 257 -17.86 14.61 7.46
N THR A 258 -17.64 14.26 8.73
CA THR A 258 -18.03 15.11 9.86
C THR A 258 -16.81 15.86 10.38
N ILE A 259 -16.91 17.18 10.48
CA ILE A 259 -15.85 18.07 10.93
C ILE A 259 -16.28 18.74 12.24
N ASN A 260 -15.51 18.47 13.31
CA ASN A 260 -15.75 19.04 14.64
C ASN A 260 -14.71 20.11 14.99
N ALA A 261 -14.34 20.94 14.02
CA ALA A 261 -13.41 22.05 14.19
C ALA A 261 -13.71 23.15 13.17
N SER A 262 -13.37 24.39 13.51
CA SER A 262 -13.40 25.48 12.53
C SER A 262 -12.20 25.37 11.60
N VAL A 263 -12.44 25.47 10.29
CA VAL A 263 -11.42 25.31 9.25
C VAL A 263 -11.37 26.58 8.43
N LYS A 264 -10.17 27.15 8.27
CA LYS A 264 -9.93 28.27 7.35
C LYS A 264 -8.90 27.83 6.31
N LEU A 265 -9.32 27.77 5.05
CA LEU A 265 -8.44 27.44 3.93
C LEU A 265 -7.73 28.72 3.50
N LYS A 266 -6.39 28.71 3.41
CA LYS A 266 -5.60 29.89 3.02
C LYS A 266 -5.61 30.11 1.51
N GLY A 267 -5.11 31.27 1.07
CA GLY A 267 -5.22 31.74 -0.32
C GLY A 267 -4.43 30.97 -1.39
N ASN A 268 -3.80 29.84 -1.04
CA ASN A 268 -3.16 28.95 -2.01
C ASN A 268 -4.13 27.90 -2.57
N ILE A 269 -5.30 27.73 -1.94
CA ILE A 269 -6.29 26.73 -2.35
C ILE A 269 -6.88 27.09 -3.70
N LYS A 270 -6.80 26.18 -4.67
CA LYS A 270 -7.36 26.35 -6.03
C LYS A 270 -8.66 25.60 -6.20
N THR A 271 -8.74 24.39 -5.67
CA THR A 271 -9.90 23.51 -5.85
C THR A 271 -10.44 23.08 -4.50
N VAL A 272 -11.74 23.29 -4.28
CA VAL A 272 -12.46 22.81 -3.11
C VAL A 272 -13.69 22.03 -3.56
N LYS A 273 -13.79 20.77 -3.13
CA LYS A 273 -14.96 19.92 -3.30
C LYS A 273 -15.48 19.47 -1.95
N LEU A 274 -16.73 19.79 -1.65
CA LEU A 274 -17.41 19.41 -0.41
C LEU A 274 -18.72 18.70 -0.77
N VAL A 275 -18.86 17.44 -0.38
CA VAL A 275 -20.04 16.62 -0.64
C VAL A 275 -20.51 16.03 0.67
N ASP A 276 -21.73 16.32 1.12
CA ASP A 276 -22.32 15.80 2.36
C ASP A 276 -21.43 16.02 3.59
N VAL A 277 -20.83 17.21 3.70
CA VAL A 277 -19.90 17.56 4.77
C VAL A 277 -20.63 18.18 5.96
N ASN A 278 -20.78 17.41 7.04
CA ASN A 278 -21.45 17.89 8.24
C ASN A 278 -20.46 18.64 9.18
N MET A 279 -20.75 19.91 9.45
CA MET A 279 -20.02 20.71 10.44
C MET A 279 -20.77 20.69 11.77
N GLY A 280 -20.06 20.47 12.89
CA GLY A 280 -20.67 20.62 14.21
C GLY A 280 -21.20 22.05 14.45
N TRP A 281 -22.18 22.21 15.33
CA TRP A 281 -22.98 23.45 15.48
C TRP A 281 -22.13 24.71 15.72
N PHE A 282 -21.03 24.58 16.47
CA PHE A 282 -20.17 25.71 16.84
C PHE A 282 -19.02 25.96 15.85
N TYR A 283 -18.95 25.19 14.77
CA TYR A 283 -17.82 25.25 13.83
C TYR A 283 -18.23 25.84 12.48
N SER A 284 -17.25 26.39 11.78
CA SER A 284 -17.44 26.99 10.46
C SER A 284 -16.28 26.65 9.55
N MET A 285 -16.56 26.55 8.26
CA MET A 285 -15.54 26.43 7.22
C MET A 285 -15.48 27.74 6.44
N GLU A 286 -14.29 28.29 6.28
CA GLU A 286 -14.03 29.50 5.49
C GLU A 286 -13.08 29.17 4.34
N ILE A 287 -13.52 29.44 3.11
CA ILE A 287 -12.72 29.35 1.90
C ILE A 287 -12.26 30.76 1.57
N ASN A 288 -10.96 31.02 1.74
CA ASN A 288 -10.40 32.36 1.51
C ASN A 288 -10.29 32.70 0.02
N GLU A 289 -9.83 33.92 -0.28
CA GLU A 289 -9.67 34.45 -1.63
C GLU A 289 -8.74 33.57 -2.50
N ASN A 290 -8.94 33.59 -3.83
CA ASN A 290 -8.19 32.87 -4.87
C ASN A 290 -8.58 31.41 -5.17
N CYS A 291 -9.68 30.91 -4.61
CA CYS A 291 -10.20 29.61 -5.02
C CYS A 291 -10.75 29.66 -6.46
N GLU A 292 -10.16 28.89 -7.37
CA GLU A 292 -10.54 28.83 -8.78
C GLU A 292 -11.84 28.02 -8.97
N THR A 293 -11.98 26.89 -8.27
CA THR A 293 -13.09 25.95 -8.39
C THR A 293 -13.68 25.60 -7.03
N VAL A 294 -14.99 25.86 -6.86
CA VAL A 294 -15.74 25.48 -5.65
C VAL A 294 -16.94 24.62 -6.04
N HIS A 295 -16.97 23.39 -5.53
CA HIS A 295 -18.10 22.47 -5.69
C HIS A 295 -18.64 22.09 -4.31
N VAL A 296 -19.90 22.41 -4.06
CA VAL A 296 -20.61 22.10 -2.82
C VAL A 296 -21.92 21.35 -3.14
N HIS A 297 -22.08 20.18 -2.53
CA HIS A 297 -23.28 19.35 -2.61
C HIS A 297 -23.65 18.84 -1.21
N GLY A 298 -24.94 18.79 -0.88
CA GLY A 298 -25.39 18.33 0.44
C GLY A 298 -25.22 19.38 1.56
N SER A 299 -25.46 18.93 2.79
CA SER A 299 -25.64 19.83 3.94
C SER A 299 -24.32 20.33 4.52
N ILE A 300 -24.03 21.64 4.38
CA ILE A 300 -22.96 22.35 5.09
C ILE A 300 -23.56 23.56 5.81
N ARG A 301 -23.73 23.48 7.13
CA ARG A 301 -24.51 24.48 7.89
C ARG A 301 -23.88 25.88 7.96
N LYS A 302 -22.54 25.98 7.96
CA LYS A 302 -21.79 27.23 8.17
C LYS A 302 -20.57 27.31 7.25
N LEU A 303 -20.83 27.56 5.96
CA LEU A 303 -19.79 27.78 4.96
C LEU A 303 -19.67 29.29 4.66
N LYS A 304 -18.46 29.84 4.80
CA LYS A 304 -18.14 31.21 4.40
C LYS A 304 -17.27 31.18 3.16
N VAL A 305 -17.65 31.93 2.14
CA VAL A 305 -16.87 32.08 0.90
C VAL A 305 -16.86 33.57 0.53
N PRO A 306 -16.08 34.41 1.24
CA PRO A 306 -16.22 35.87 1.16
C PRO A 306 -15.97 36.43 -0.24
N HIS A 307 -15.17 35.73 -1.06
CA HIS A 307 -14.81 36.14 -2.43
C HIS A 307 -15.40 35.20 -3.48
N MET A 308 -16.58 34.65 -3.23
CA MET A 308 -17.23 33.70 -4.13
C MET A 308 -17.35 34.21 -5.57
N PHE A 309 -17.46 35.52 -5.79
CA PHE A 309 -17.54 36.09 -7.15
C PHE A 309 -16.27 35.88 -7.97
N ASN A 310 -15.10 35.69 -7.34
CA ASN A 310 -13.82 35.53 -8.03
C ASN A 310 -13.54 34.10 -8.52
N CYS A 311 -14.33 33.09 -8.14
CA CYS A 311 -14.11 31.73 -8.64
C CYS A 311 -14.49 31.62 -10.13
N ILE A 312 -13.74 30.82 -10.89
CA ILE A 312 -13.97 30.55 -12.31
C ILE A 312 -15.15 29.58 -12.44
N GLU A 313 -15.14 28.49 -11.66
CA GLU A 313 -16.19 27.47 -11.68
C GLU A 313 -16.85 27.34 -10.31
N LYS A 314 -18.18 27.35 -10.31
CA LYS A 314 -19.02 27.29 -9.10
C LYS A 314 -20.15 26.32 -9.34
N LYS A 315 -20.21 25.27 -8.52
CA LYS A 315 -21.33 24.32 -8.55
C LYS A 315 -21.88 24.16 -7.15
N PHE A 316 -23.09 24.66 -6.94
CA PHE A 316 -23.83 24.51 -5.69
C PHE A 316 -25.10 23.72 -6.00
N THR A 317 -25.25 22.58 -5.35
CA THR A 317 -26.36 21.66 -5.64
C THR A 317 -27.00 21.18 -4.34
N ASP A 318 -27.64 22.07 -3.57
CA ASP A 318 -28.67 21.69 -2.57
C ASP A 318 -29.36 22.91 -1.92
N LYS A 319 -30.45 22.69 -1.16
CA LYS A 319 -31.32 23.74 -0.58
C LYS A 319 -30.78 24.48 0.66
N GLN A 320 -29.72 24.00 1.34
CA GLN A 320 -29.29 24.54 2.65
C GLN A 320 -27.80 24.94 2.70
N VAL A 321 -27.28 25.58 1.66
CA VAL A 321 -25.98 26.26 1.76
C VAL A 321 -26.21 27.70 2.21
N THR A 322 -25.95 27.99 3.48
CA THR A 322 -25.97 29.38 3.99
C THR A 322 -24.63 30.02 3.63
N LEU A 323 -24.61 30.80 2.55
CA LEU A 323 -23.45 31.57 2.13
C LEU A 323 -23.43 32.89 2.90
N PHE A 324 -22.37 33.10 3.69
CA PHE A 324 -22.02 34.43 4.16
C PHE A 324 -21.05 35.03 3.13
N ILE A 325 -21.58 35.95 2.32
CA ILE A 325 -20.83 36.80 1.41
C ILE A 325 -20.35 38.01 2.21
#